data_AF-A0A1H5H5S5-F1
#
_entry.id   AF-A0A1H5H5S5-F1
#
_cell.length_a   1.000
_cell.length_b   1.000
_cell.length_c   1.000
_cell.angle_alpha   90.00
_cell.angle_beta   90.00
_cell.angle_gamma   90.00
#
_symmetry.space_group_name_H-M   'P 1'
#
loop_
_entity.id
_entity.type
_entity.pdbx_description
1 polymer ?
#
loop_
_entity_poly.entity_id
_entity_poly.type
_entity_poly.pdbx_seq_one_letter_code
_entity_poly.pdbx_strand_id
1 'polypeptide(L)'
;MNTDTTSAATVRPPAVAEPPPVRMATPADAEGIVRLRSSYVLSQPLSEEWIRRCTVRLAPRLAPAGDARCFVVDAADGSLAACALGLIHPVLPAPECPRGLAARVHVVATRPDLRRRGYARAAVGALLDRLQAEHVTLFELHASAEAAPLYRRLGFSSSSALMRMTLLDEPAAPGVPEHGDDLRGTGPGWMPPEQYAETVPKATCFACLYFTDEDDRPLQLRSVYSPAHPWQLVGGTMDPGERPWQTAVRECAEETGLTVTGPPRLLATVYGLPGDEWPYSTIGCVFDGGRLSPAQIDGIVLNPEEHDEVRVLPLPAWQALMPPRDFARLSTVAQARHTGRAAYFDTWDWETTK
;
A
#
# COMPACT_ATOMS: atom_id res chain seq x y z
N MET A 1 -48.99 -47.61 -63.06
CA MET A 1 -49.55 -48.07 -61.76
C MET A 1 -48.43 -48.03 -60.76
N ASN A 2 -48.53 -47.13 -59.79
CA ASN A 2 -47.60 -46.90 -58.69
C ASN A 2 -47.51 -48.11 -57.77
N THR A 3 -46.33 -48.34 -57.17
CA THR A 3 -46.18 -48.43 -55.71
C THR A 3 -44.72 -48.16 -55.30
N ASP A 4 -44.57 -47.06 -54.56
CA ASP A 4 -43.76 -46.85 -53.35
C ASP A 4 -42.24 -47.06 -53.34
N THR A 5 -41.58 -45.92 -53.52
CA THR A 5 -40.26 -45.58 -52.97
C THR A 5 -40.30 -45.60 -51.44
N THR A 6 -39.44 -46.39 -50.80
CA THR A 6 -39.05 -46.17 -49.38
C THR A 6 -37.52 -46.09 -49.30
N SER A 7 -37.05 -44.91 -48.89
CA SER A 7 -35.65 -44.59 -48.59
C SER A 7 -35.40 -44.78 -47.09
N ALA A 8 -34.34 -45.50 -46.72
CA ALA A 8 -33.74 -45.52 -45.38
C ALA A 8 -32.41 -46.28 -45.44
N ALA A 9 -31.32 -45.92 -44.79
CA ALA A 9 -30.90 -44.71 -44.12
C ALA A 9 -29.38 -44.80 -44.11
N THR A 10 -28.69 -43.78 -44.61
CA THR A 10 -27.23 -43.70 -44.55
C THR A 10 -26.83 -43.58 -43.09
N VAL A 11 -26.11 -44.57 -42.56
CA VAL A 11 -25.53 -44.52 -41.23
C VAL A 11 -24.54 -43.36 -41.18
N ARG A 12 -24.95 -42.29 -40.51
CA ARG A 12 -24.16 -41.09 -40.28
C ARG A 12 -22.99 -41.47 -39.37
N PRO A 13 -21.72 -41.11 -39.67
CA PRO A 13 -20.63 -41.26 -38.72
C PRO A 13 -20.97 -40.54 -37.40
N PRO A 14 -20.44 -41.00 -36.24
CA PRO A 14 -20.78 -40.41 -34.95
C PRO A 14 -20.55 -38.90 -35.00
N ALA A 15 -21.59 -38.14 -34.65
CA ALA A 15 -21.53 -36.69 -34.60
C ALA A 15 -20.31 -36.27 -33.78
N VAL A 16 -19.46 -35.43 -34.37
CA VAL A 16 -18.45 -34.69 -33.61
C VAL A 16 -19.23 -33.97 -32.52
N ALA A 17 -19.06 -34.39 -31.27
CA ALA A 17 -19.76 -33.80 -30.15
C ALA A 17 -19.53 -32.28 -30.19
N GLU A 18 -20.61 -31.50 -30.18
CA GLU A 18 -20.50 -30.04 -30.14
C GLU A 18 -19.54 -29.65 -29.02
N PRO A 19 -18.61 -28.70 -29.27
CA PRO A 19 -17.69 -28.25 -28.26
C PRO A 19 -18.52 -27.79 -27.04
N PRO A 20 -18.13 -28.21 -25.83
CA PRO A 20 -18.90 -27.90 -24.63
C PRO A 20 -19.05 -26.38 -24.49
N PRO A 21 -20.21 -25.88 -24.02
CA PRO A 21 -20.49 -24.45 -23.95
C PRO A 21 -19.59 -23.80 -22.89
N VAL A 22 -18.46 -23.27 -23.34
CA VAL A 22 -17.53 -22.51 -22.51
C VAL A 22 -17.90 -21.04 -22.63
N ARG A 23 -18.06 -20.37 -21.48
CA ARG A 23 -18.30 -18.91 -21.43
C ARG A 23 -17.24 -18.22 -20.59
N MET A 24 -17.05 -16.93 -20.86
CA MET A 24 -16.23 -16.09 -20.00
C MET A 24 -16.91 -15.92 -18.64
N ALA A 25 -16.12 -16.02 -17.57
CA ALA A 25 -16.59 -15.78 -16.22
C ALA A 25 -16.84 -14.30 -15.97
N THR A 26 -17.80 -14.01 -15.11
CA THR A 26 -18.13 -12.69 -14.59
C THR A 26 -17.73 -12.60 -13.11
N PRO A 27 -17.73 -11.40 -12.51
CA PRO A 27 -17.53 -11.26 -11.06
C PRO A 27 -18.45 -12.14 -10.20
N ALA A 28 -19.65 -12.47 -10.68
CA ALA A 28 -20.61 -13.33 -9.97
C ALA A 28 -20.15 -14.80 -9.89
N ASP A 29 -19.30 -15.25 -10.81
CA ASP A 29 -18.79 -16.62 -10.85
C ASP A 29 -17.64 -16.87 -9.83
N ALA A 30 -17.16 -15.81 -9.17
CA ALA A 30 -15.99 -15.86 -8.31
C ALA A 30 -16.09 -16.91 -7.20
N GLU A 31 -17.23 -17.00 -6.53
CA GLU A 31 -17.42 -17.99 -5.46
C GLU A 31 -17.38 -19.43 -6.00
N GLY A 32 -18.06 -19.68 -7.13
CA GLY A 32 -18.04 -20.99 -7.78
C GLY A 32 -16.63 -21.43 -8.17
N ILE A 33 -15.82 -20.49 -8.70
CA ILE A 33 -14.42 -20.75 -9.07
C ILE A 33 -13.58 -21.08 -7.83
N VAL A 34 -13.75 -20.32 -6.74
CA VAL A 34 -13.05 -20.55 -5.47
C VAL A 34 -13.45 -21.91 -4.86
N ARG A 35 -14.73 -22.26 -4.90
CA ARG A 35 -15.22 -23.57 -4.43
C ARG A 35 -14.64 -24.72 -5.25
N LEU A 36 -14.63 -24.62 -6.59
CA LEU A 36 -13.97 -25.61 -7.46
C LEU A 36 -12.48 -25.77 -7.15
N ARG A 37 -11.76 -24.66 -6.93
CA ARG A 37 -10.33 -24.68 -6.52
C ARG A 37 -10.15 -25.38 -5.18
N SER A 38 -10.96 -24.99 -4.19
CA SER A 38 -10.94 -25.52 -2.83
C SER A 38 -11.13 -27.04 -2.82
N SER A 39 -12.13 -27.53 -3.54
CA SER A 39 -12.51 -28.95 -3.51
C SER A 39 -11.63 -29.86 -4.36
N TYR A 40 -11.07 -29.37 -5.47
CA TYR A 40 -10.49 -30.26 -6.49
C TYR A 40 -9.05 -29.93 -6.90
N VAL A 41 -8.47 -28.82 -6.41
CA VAL A 41 -7.09 -28.42 -6.76
C VAL A 41 -6.19 -28.38 -5.53
N LEU A 42 -6.69 -27.88 -4.39
CA LEU A 42 -5.92 -27.83 -3.16
C LEU A 42 -5.85 -29.20 -2.48
N SER A 43 -4.78 -29.44 -1.73
CA SER A 43 -4.60 -30.65 -0.93
C SER A 43 -5.59 -30.75 0.22
N GLN A 44 -6.05 -29.61 0.74
CA GLN A 44 -7.09 -29.51 1.76
C GLN A 44 -8.11 -28.45 1.36
N PRO A 45 -9.41 -28.69 1.63
CA PRO A 45 -10.44 -27.71 1.38
C PRO A 45 -10.25 -26.49 2.29
N LEU A 46 -10.52 -25.32 1.74
CA LEU A 46 -10.59 -24.06 2.49
C LEU A 46 -11.81 -24.06 3.41
N SER A 47 -11.68 -23.40 4.58
CA SER A 47 -12.83 -23.08 5.41
C SER A 47 -13.76 -22.09 4.70
N GLU A 48 -15.02 -22.02 5.12
CA GLU A 48 -16.00 -21.05 4.56
C GLU A 48 -15.51 -19.60 4.67
N GLU A 49 -14.78 -19.27 5.75
CA GLU A 49 -14.18 -17.94 5.90
C GLU A 49 -13.11 -17.66 4.84
N TRP A 50 -12.24 -18.63 4.54
CA TRP A 50 -11.27 -18.50 3.47
C TRP A 50 -11.91 -18.47 2.08
N ILE A 51 -13.01 -19.22 1.89
CA ILE A 51 -13.80 -19.16 0.66
C ILE A 51 -14.34 -17.74 0.46
N ARG A 52 -15.03 -17.18 1.46
CA ARG A 52 -15.55 -15.80 1.42
C ARG A 52 -14.46 -14.79 1.09
N ARG A 53 -13.32 -14.88 1.78
CA ARG A 53 -12.17 -13.98 1.58
C ARG A 53 -11.59 -14.09 0.17
N CYS A 54 -11.45 -15.30 -0.36
CA CYS A 54 -10.99 -15.52 -1.73
C CYS A 54 -12.01 -15.00 -2.76
N THR A 55 -13.31 -15.19 -2.54
CA THR A 55 -14.38 -14.70 -3.41
C THR A 55 -14.33 -13.18 -3.54
N VAL A 56 -14.29 -12.47 -2.40
CA VAL A 56 -14.24 -11.00 -2.37
C VAL A 56 -13.00 -10.46 -3.10
N ARG A 57 -11.86 -11.17 -3.03
CA ARG A 57 -10.63 -10.79 -3.75
C ARG A 57 -10.64 -11.16 -5.23
N LEU A 58 -11.32 -12.23 -5.63
CA LEU A 58 -11.35 -12.69 -7.02
C LEU A 58 -12.37 -11.94 -7.87
N ALA A 59 -13.56 -11.64 -7.34
CA ALA A 59 -14.65 -10.99 -8.07
C ALA A 59 -14.22 -9.71 -8.83
N PRO A 60 -13.57 -8.70 -8.22
CA PRO A 60 -13.16 -7.50 -8.95
C PRO A 60 -12.09 -7.78 -10.02
N ARG A 61 -11.26 -8.80 -9.83
CA ARG A 61 -10.21 -9.17 -10.80
C ARG A 61 -10.78 -9.79 -12.08
N LEU A 62 -11.97 -10.39 -12.00
CA LEU A 62 -12.70 -10.95 -13.14
C LEU A 62 -13.42 -9.88 -13.97
N ALA A 63 -13.51 -8.63 -13.50
CA ALA A 63 -14.06 -7.54 -14.30
C ALA A 63 -13.20 -7.28 -15.56
N PRO A 64 -13.75 -6.67 -16.63
CA PRO A 64 -12.99 -6.43 -17.86
C PRO A 64 -11.68 -5.66 -17.68
N ALA A 65 -11.63 -4.73 -16.72
CA ALA A 65 -10.44 -3.95 -16.36
C ALA A 65 -9.49 -4.68 -15.39
N GLY A 66 -9.91 -5.81 -14.83
CA GLY A 66 -9.11 -6.61 -13.91
C GLY A 66 -8.04 -7.43 -14.61
N ASP A 67 -7.19 -8.07 -13.83
CA ASP A 67 -6.03 -8.86 -14.28
C ASP A 67 -6.33 -10.38 -14.37
N ALA A 68 -7.55 -10.81 -14.06
CA ALA A 68 -7.95 -12.21 -14.15
C ALA A 68 -8.78 -12.48 -15.40
N ARG A 69 -8.46 -13.58 -16.09
CA ARG A 69 -9.30 -14.16 -17.14
C ARG A 69 -9.70 -15.55 -16.71
N CYS A 70 -11.00 -15.82 -16.73
CA CYS A 70 -11.50 -17.14 -16.41
C CYS A 70 -12.56 -17.55 -17.42
N PHE A 71 -12.52 -18.82 -17.80
CA PHE A 71 -13.54 -19.46 -18.60
C PHE A 71 -14.15 -20.59 -17.81
N VAL A 72 -15.49 -20.66 -17.82
CA VAL A 72 -16.28 -21.61 -17.05
C VAL A 72 -17.19 -22.41 -17.96
N VAL A 73 -17.55 -23.60 -17.48
CA VAL A 73 -18.60 -24.45 -18.05
C VAL A 73 -19.65 -24.62 -16.98
N ASP A 74 -20.90 -24.28 -17.30
CA ASP A 74 -22.02 -24.48 -16.38
C ASP A 74 -22.45 -25.95 -16.38
N ALA A 75 -22.82 -26.44 -15.19
CA ALA A 75 -23.49 -27.72 -15.03
C ALA A 75 -25.01 -27.52 -15.17
N ALA A 76 -25.72 -28.60 -15.48
CA ALA A 76 -27.17 -28.59 -15.62
C ALA A 76 -27.91 -28.20 -14.32
N ASP A 77 -27.25 -28.33 -13.16
CA ASP A 77 -27.77 -27.95 -11.85
C ASP A 77 -27.54 -26.46 -11.49
N GLY A 78 -27.01 -25.67 -12.43
CA GLY A 78 -26.72 -24.25 -12.24
C GLY A 78 -25.40 -23.96 -11.50
N SER A 79 -24.66 -24.99 -11.08
CA SER A 79 -23.30 -24.83 -10.54
C SER A 79 -22.25 -24.81 -11.65
N LEU A 80 -20.98 -24.57 -11.31
CA LEU A 80 -19.89 -24.66 -12.27
C LEU A 80 -19.42 -26.12 -12.42
N ALA A 81 -19.45 -26.64 -13.64
CA ALA A 81 -18.90 -27.94 -14.03
C ALA A 81 -17.36 -27.91 -14.10
N ALA A 82 -16.80 -26.85 -14.66
CA ALA A 82 -15.37 -26.68 -14.83
C ALA A 82 -14.98 -25.20 -14.88
N CYS A 83 -13.72 -24.90 -14.57
CA CYS A 83 -13.14 -23.58 -14.76
C CYS A 83 -11.66 -23.66 -15.15
N ALA A 84 -11.20 -22.63 -15.86
CA ALA A 84 -9.79 -22.34 -16.11
C ALA A 84 -9.53 -20.85 -15.85
N LEU A 85 -8.77 -20.54 -14.80
CA LEU A 85 -8.42 -19.19 -14.35
C LEU A 85 -6.95 -18.89 -14.63
N GLY A 86 -6.68 -17.81 -15.36
CA GLY A 86 -5.37 -17.21 -15.54
C GLY A 86 -5.26 -15.84 -14.88
N LEU A 87 -4.11 -15.54 -14.29
CA LEU A 87 -3.78 -14.23 -13.71
C LEU A 87 -2.64 -13.59 -14.52
N ILE A 88 -2.91 -12.41 -15.06
CA ILE A 88 -1.94 -11.61 -15.84
C ILE A 88 -1.08 -10.82 -14.85
N HIS A 89 0.23 -10.78 -15.07
CA HIS A 89 1.16 -9.98 -14.27
C HIS A 89 2.28 -9.40 -15.15
N PRO A 90 2.78 -8.20 -14.80
CA PRO A 90 3.88 -7.59 -15.51
C PRO A 90 5.20 -8.31 -15.23
N VAL A 91 6.04 -8.40 -16.25
CA VAL A 91 7.44 -8.86 -16.20
C VAL A 91 8.31 -7.90 -17.00
N LEU A 92 9.63 -7.98 -16.85
CA LEU A 92 10.52 -7.21 -17.73
C LEU A 92 10.36 -7.68 -19.19
N PRO A 93 10.33 -6.76 -20.18
CA PRO A 93 10.33 -7.13 -21.58
C PRO A 93 11.55 -8.00 -21.92
N ALA A 94 11.29 -9.06 -22.67
CA ALA A 94 12.29 -10.00 -23.19
C ALA A 94 11.90 -10.42 -24.61
N PRO A 95 12.82 -10.98 -25.42
CA PRO A 95 12.48 -11.48 -26.76
C PRO A 95 11.28 -12.44 -26.77
N GLU A 96 11.16 -13.30 -25.75
CA GLU A 96 10.06 -14.25 -25.58
C GLU A 96 8.80 -13.62 -24.96
N CYS A 97 8.92 -12.40 -24.41
CA CYS A 97 7.82 -11.65 -23.82
C CYS A 97 7.93 -10.13 -24.14
N PRO A 98 7.73 -9.71 -25.40
CA PRO A 98 8.10 -8.35 -25.85
C PRO A 98 7.34 -7.21 -25.16
N ARG A 99 6.14 -7.49 -24.65
CA ARG A 99 5.31 -6.50 -23.94
C ARG A 99 5.48 -6.54 -22.43
N GLY A 100 6.32 -7.44 -21.91
CA GLY A 100 6.46 -7.61 -20.47
C GLY A 100 5.18 -8.07 -19.78
N LEU A 101 4.39 -8.94 -20.44
CA LEU A 101 3.16 -9.50 -19.87
C LEU A 101 3.21 -11.03 -19.85
N ALA A 102 3.11 -11.59 -18.66
CA ALA A 102 3.02 -13.02 -18.42
C ALA A 102 1.68 -13.39 -17.80
N ALA A 103 1.19 -14.60 -18.05
CA ALA A 103 0.02 -15.14 -17.37
C ALA A 103 0.33 -16.45 -16.66
N ARG A 104 -0.11 -16.54 -15.41
CA ARG A 104 -0.07 -17.78 -14.65
C ARG A 104 -1.45 -18.42 -14.65
N VAL A 105 -1.58 -19.63 -15.20
CA VAL A 105 -2.77 -20.46 -15.03
C VAL A 105 -2.83 -20.91 -13.57
N HIS A 106 -3.74 -20.32 -12.82
CA HIS A 106 -3.83 -20.44 -11.37
C HIS A 106 -4.77 -21.57 -10.94
N VAL A 107 -5.85 -21.81 -11.69
CA VAL A 107 -6.83 -22.86 -11.40
C VAL A 107 -7.24 -23.52 -12.70
N VAL A 108 -7.19 -24.84 -12.74
CA VAL A 108 -7.92 -25.65 -13.72
C VAL A 108 -8.61 -26.75 -12.94
N ALA A 109 -9.94 -26.69 -12.91
CA ALA A 109 -10.74 -27.61 -12.13
C ALA A 109 -11.90 -28.14 -12.96
N THR A 110 -12.25 -29.41 -12.75
CA THR A 110 -13.44 -30.03 -13.31
C THR A 110 -14.03 -30.95 -12.26
N ARG A 111 -15.33 -30.78 -12.01
CA ARG A 111 -16.13 -31.63 -11.11
C ARG A 111 -15.89 -33.12 -11.44
N PRO A 112 -15.58 -33.98 -10.46
CA PRO A 112 -15.21 -35.37 -10.68
C PRO A 112 -16.22 -36.18 -11.51
N ASP A 113 -17.52 -35.98 -11.28
CA ASP A 113 -18.65 -36.60 -11.99
C ASP A 113 -18.76 -36.17 -13.46
N LEU A 114 -18.12 -35.07 -13.84
CA LEU A 114 -18.17 -34.48 -15.19
C LEU A 114 -16.80 -34.53 -15.91
N ARG A 115 -15.82 -35.25 -15.36
CA ARG A 115 -14.50 -35.44 -15.99
C ARG A 115 -14.60 -36.29 -17.26
N ARG A 116 -13.52 -36.26 -18.05
CA ARG A 116 -13.36 -36.98 -19.33
C ARG A 116 -14.37 -36.59 -20.44
N ARG A 117 -15.05 -35.46 -20.28
CA ARG A 117 -15.95 -34.84 -21.29
C ARG A 117 -15.31 -33.71 -22.10
N GLY A 118 -14.02 -33.47 -21.93
CA GLY A 118 -13.29 -32.41 -22.64
C GLY A 118 -13.40 -31.00 -22.03
N TYR A 119 -14.15 -30.80 -20.93
CA TYR A 119 -14.37 -29.48 -20.34
C TYR A 119 -13.08 -28.73 -19.96
N ALA A 120 -12.13 -29.39 -19.28
CA ALA A 120 -10.85 -28.77 -18.95
C ALA A 120 -10.07 -28.33 -20.20
N ARG A 121 -10.08 -29.12 -21.27
CA ARG A 121 -9.40 -28.76 -22.53
C ARG A 121 -10.06 -27.55 -23.17
N ALA A 122 -11.38 -27.52 -23.22
CA ALA A 122 -12.12 -26.42 -23.81
C ALA A 122 -11.93 -25.12 -23.01
N ALA A 123 -12.01 -25.17 -21.69
CA ALA A 123 -11.82 -24.00 -20.83
C ALA A 123 -10.39 -23.45 -20.89
N VAL A 124 -9.37 -24.33 -20.87
CA VAL A 124 -7.97 -23.88 -20.99
C VAL A 124 -7.67 -23.35 -22.38
N GLY A 125 -8.19 -23.98 -23.45
CA GLY A 125 -8.05 -23.47 -24.81
C GLY A 125 -8.60 -22.05 -24.95
N ALA A 126 -9.84 -21.83 -24.51
CA ALA A 126 -10.46 -20.51 -24.53
C ALA A 126 -9.69 -19.46 -23.70
N LEU A 127 -9.13 -19.88 -22.55
CA LEU A 127 -8.28 -19.02 -21.74
C LEU A 127 -7.02 -18.57 -22.49
N LEU A 128 -6.30 -19.51 -23.12
CA LEU A 128 -5.08 -19.20 -23.85
C LEU A 128 -5.36 -18.32 -25.07
N ASP A 129 -6.40 -18.62 -25.84
CA ASP A 129 -6.83 -17.82 -26.98
C ASP A 129 -7.12 -16.36 -26.56
N ARG A 130 -7.81 -16.18 -25.43
CA ARG A 130 -8.12 -14.86 -24.90
C ARG A 130 -6.87 -14.10 -24.45
N LEU A 131 -5.97 -14.77 -23.73
CA LEU A 131 -4.74 -14.15 -23.25
C LEU A 131 -3.79 -13.78 -24.39
N GLN A 132 -3.73 -14.60 -25.44
CA GLN A 132 -2.98 -14.31 -26.66
C GLN A 132 -3.57 -13.12 -27.41
N ALA A 133 -4.91 -12.99 -27.46
CA ALA A 133 -5.57 -11.80 -28.02
C ALA A 133 -5.28 -10.53 -27.21
N GLU A 134 -4.98 -10.66 -25.92
CA GLU A 134 -4.47 -9.58 -25.04
C GLU A 134 -2.93 -9.45 -25.09
N HIS A 135 -2.28 -10.17 -26.01
CA HIS A 135 -0.85 -10.12 -26.29
C HIS A 135 0.06 -10.61 -25.15
N VAL A 136 -0.48 -11.46 -24.27
CA VAL A 136 0.33 -12.28 -23.37
C VAL A 136 1.04 -13.34 -24.21
N THR A 137 2.34 -13.50 -23.97
CA THR A 137 3.21 -14.40 -24.75
C THR A 137 3.92 -15.44 -23.88
N LEU A 138 4.06 -15.15 -22.58
CA LEU A 138 4.60 -16.08 -21.59
C LEU A 138 3.47 -16.67 -20.73
N PHE A 139 3.38 -18.01 -20.69
CA PHE A 139 2.39 -18.76 -19.91
C PHE A 139 3.05 -19.70 -18.93
N GLU A 140 2.64 -19.61 -17.66
CA GLU A 140 3.15 -20.45 -16.59
C GLU A 140 2.03 -21.24 -15.93
N LEU A 141 2.31 -22.47 -15.52
CA LEU A 141 1.38 -23.26 -14.71
C LEU A 141 2.11 -24.25 -13.81
N HIS A 142 1.40 -24.74 -12.80
CA HIS A 142 1.80 -25.91 -12.04
C HIS A 142 0.86 -27.07 -12.37
N ALA A 143 1.42 -28.16 -12.88
CA ALA A 143 0.66 -29.35 -13.27
C ALA A 143 0.99 -30.52 -12.33
N SER A 144 -0.04 -31.23 -11.87
CA SER A 144 0.14 -32.57 -11.32
C SER A 144 0.60 -33.55 -12.41
N ALA A 145 1.19 -34.68 -12.00
CA ALA A 145 1.59 -35.73 -12.93
C ALA A 145 0.42 -36.23 -13.81
N GLU A 146 -0.80 -36.29 -13.24
CA GLU A 146 -2.03 -36.67 -13.94
C GLU A 146 -2.45 -35.64 -15.00
N ALA A 147 -2.28 -34.34 -14.72
CA ALA A 147 -2.69 -33.27 -15.62
C ALA A 147 -1.64 -32.93 -16.69
N ALA A 148 -0.37 -33.30 -16.50
CA ALA A 148 0.73 -32.97 -17.41
C ALA A 148 0.50 -33.35 -18.89
N PRO A 149 -0.09 -34.51 -19.24
CA PRO A 149 -0.39 -34.84 -20.65
C PRO A 149 -1.39 -33.91 -21.32
N LEU A 150 -2.30 -33.27 -20.57
CA LEU A 150 -3.20 -32.26 -21.11
C LEU A 150 -2.43 -31.03 -21.55
N TYR A 151 -1.57 -30.50 -20.67
CA TYR A 151 -0.83 -29.27 -20.95
C TYR A 151 0.24 -29.45 -22.03
N ARG A 152 0.89 -30.62 -22.12
CA ARG A 152 1.82 -30.90 -23.22
C ARG A 152 1.16 -30.84 -24.59
N ARG A 153 -0.08 -31.32 -24.73
CA ARG A 153 -0.86 -31.20 -25.98
C ARG A 153 -1.26 -29.77 -26.32
N LEU A 154 -1.25 -28.88 -25.33
CA LEU A 154 -1.51 -27.44 -25.49
C LEU A 154 -0.21 -26.62 -25.67
N GLY A 155 0.93 -27.29 -25.84
CA GLY A 155 2.22 -26.64 -26.11
C GLY A 155 3.09 -26.35 -24.88
N PHE A 156 2.65 -26.71 -23.67
CA PHE A 156 3.48 -26.51 -22.47
C PHE A 156 4.61 -27.53 -22.38
N SER A 157 5.81 -27.06 -22.05
CA SER A 157 6.98 -27.86 -21.70
C SER A 157 7.32 -27.76 -20.21
N SER A 158 7.92 -28.80 -19.64
CA SER A 158 8.43 -28.75 -18.26
C SER A 158 9.69 -27.88 -18.18
N SER A 159 9.82 -27.11 -17.10
CA SER A 159 11.03 -26.35 -16.75
C SER A 159 11.60 -26.84 -15.43
N SER A 160 12.90 -27.11 -15.38
CA SER A 160 13.62 -27.49 -14.15
C SER A 160 14.01 -26.28 -13.28
N ALA A 161 13.75 -25.05 -13.74
CA ALA A 161 14.25 -23.82 -13.11
C ALA A 161 13.33 -23.23 -12.03
N LEU A 162 12.15 -23.81 -11.77
CA LEU A 162 11.18 -23.22 -10.84
C LEU A 162 11.45 -23.66 -9.39
N MET A 163 11.89 -22.73 -8.55
CA MET A 163 12.00 -22.90 -7.10
C MET A 163 10.86 -22.17 -6.37
N ARG A 164 10.45 -22.68 -5.21
CA ARG A 164 9.36 -22.10 -4.41
C ARG A 164 9.71 -22.08 -2.93
N MET A 165 9.42 -20.98 -2.27
CA MET A 165 9.48 -20.82 -0.82
C MET A 165 8.22 -20.08 -0.35
N THR A 166 7.72 -20.43 0.84
CA THR A 166 6.66 -19.70 1.54
C THR A 166 7.23 -19.20 2.85
N LEU A 167 7.28 -17.88 3.03
CA LEU A 167 7.57 -17.25 4.33
C LEU A 167 6.25 -16.82 4.94
N LEU A 168 5.98 -17.27 6.15
CA LEU A 168 4.85 -16.82 6.95
C LEU A 168 5.42 -15.96 8.07
N ASP A 169 4.91 -14.75 8.26
CA ASP A 169 5.21 -13.97 9.46
C ASP A 169 4.61 -14.70 10.68
N GLU A 170 5.33 -14.75 11.80
CA GLU A 170 4.79 -15.36 13.01
C GLU A 170 3.55 -14.60 13.50
N PRO A 171 2.47 -15.29 13.86
CA PRO A 171 1.29 -14.62 14.40
C PRO A 171 1.65 -13.93 15.72
N ALA A 172 1.29 -12.65 15.84
CA ALA A 172 1.39 -11.92 17.09
C ALA A 172 0.66 -12.68 18.22
N ALA A 173 1.27 -12.72 19.40
CA ALA A 173 0.81 -13.51 20.54
C ALA A 173 -0.67 -13.22 20.91
N PRO A 174 -1.44 -14.24 21.34
CA PRO A 174 -2.87 -14.08 21.57
C PRO A 174 -3.13 -13.36 22.90
N GLY A 175 -3.73 -12.17 22.85
CA GLY A 175 -4.27 -11.53 24.04
C GLY A 175 -4.52 -10.02 23.98
N VAL A 176 -5.46 -9.56 23.16
CA VAL A 176 -6.26 -8.33 23.40
C VAL A 176 -7.65 -8.55 22.77
N PRO A 177 -8.78 -8.18 23.42
CA PRO A 177 -10.11 -8.47 22.88
C PRO A 177 -10.40 -7.62 21.65
N GLU A 178 -10.81 -8.26 20.56
CA GLU A 178 -11.33 -7.60 19.36
C GLU A 178 -12.64 -6.87 19.72
N HIS A 179 -12.58 -5.54 19.78
CA HIS A 179 -13.77 -4.71 19.60
C HIS A 179 -13.98 -4.55 18.11
N GLY A 180 -15.11 -5.09 17.66
CA GLY A 180 -15.47 -5.11 16.25
C GLY A 180 -15.61 -3.71 15.69
N ASP A 181 -15.21 -3.56 14.43
CA ASP A 181 -15.98 -2.72 13.56
C ASP A 181 -15.92 -3.20 12.11
N ASP A 182 -17.02 -2.89 11.45
CA ASP A 182 -17.54 -3.43 10.22
C ASP A 182 -17.01 -2.65 9.00
N LEU A 183 -17.01 -3.33 7.85
CA LEU A 183 -17.04 -2.78 6.50
C LEU A 183 -15.81 -2.05 5.90
N ARG A 184 -15.19 -2.82 4.97
CA ARG A 184 -14.62 -2.45 3.64
C ARG A 184 -13.10 -2.26 3.54
N GLY A 185 -12.48 -3.31 3.02
CA GLY A 185 -11.29 -3.23 2.19
C GLY A 185 -10.83 -4.62 1.81
N THR A 186 -10.68 -4.88 0.51
CA THR A 186 -9.95 -6.03 -0.05
C THR A 186 -8.63 -6.25 0.70
N GLY A 187 -7.98 -7.42 0.65
CA GLY A 187 -6.69 -7.53 1.37
C GLY A 187 -5.63 -6.61 0.77
N PRO A 188 -4.90 -5.87 1.61
CA PRO A 188 -5.15 -4.43 1.73
C PRO A 188 -5.52 -3.85 0.37
N GLY A 189 -6.79 -3.50 0.25
CA GLY A 189 -7.40 -3.10 -0.99
C GLY A 189 -6.63 -1.93 -1.52
N TRP A 190 -6.27 -2.00 -2.80
CA TRP A 190 -5.89 -0.79 -3.49
C TRP A 190 -7.06 0.18 -3.37
N MET A 191 -6.92 1.07 -2.41
CA MET A 191 -7.77 2.21 -2.16
C MET A 191 -7.09 3.35 -2.93
N PRO A 192 -7.84 4.15 -3.72
CA PRO A 192 -7.28 5.33 -4.34
C PRO A 192 -6.45 6.12 -3.31
N PRO A 193 -5.23 6.57 -3.64
CA PRO A 193 -4.32 7.19 -2.68
C PRO A 193 -4.97 8.29 -1.84
N GLU A 194 -5.89 9.05 -2.42
CA GLU A 194 -6.64 10.11 -1.76
C GLU A 194 -7.58 9.56 -0.69
N GLN A 195 -8.28 8.45 -1.00
CA GLN A 195 -9.16 7.78 -0.04
C GLN A 195 -8.35 7.13 1.07
N TYR A 196 -7.21 6.50 0.75
CA TYR A 196 -6.31 5.94 1.75
C TYR A 196 -5.73 7.02 2.66
N ALA A 197 -5.34 8.16 2.07
CA ALA A 197 -4.84 9.30 2.81
C ALA A 197 -5.85 9.77 3.86
N GLU A 198 -7.16 9.73 3.58
CA GLU A 198 -8.20 10.05 4.57
C GLU A 198 -8.36 9.02 5.69
N THR A 199 -7.90 7.79 5.50
CA THR A 199 -7.95 6.74 6.53
C THR A 199 -6.75 6.71 7.46
N VAL A 200 -5.63 7.34 7.08
CA VAL A 200 -4.41 7.34 7.89
C VAL A 200 -4.36 8.54 8.84
N PRO A 201 -3.62 8.42 9.96
CA PRO A 201 -3.42 9.54 10.88
C PRO A 201 -2.91 10.77 10.13
N LYS A 202 -3.61 11.89 10.34
CA LYS A 202 -3.19 13.20 9.85
C LYS A 202 -2.31 13.85 10.89
N ALA A 203 -1.25 14.50 10.42
CA ALA A 203 -0.39 15.28 11.28
C ALA A 203 -0.11 16.65 10.66
N THR A 204 -0.09 17.68 11.50
CA THR A 204 0.48 18.98 11.15
C THR A 204 1.99 18.88 11.24
N CYS A 205 2.68 19.33 10.20
CA CYS A 205 4.13 19.28 10.10
C CYS A 205 4.71 20.67 10.33
N PHE A 206 5.79 20.75 11.11
CA PHE A 206 6.54 22.00 11.30
C PHE A 206 8.04 21.74 11.17
N ALA A 207 8.82 22.79 10.95
CA ALA A 207 10.27 22.68 10.97
C ALA A 207 10.92 23.94 11.51
N CYS A 208 11.95 23.75 12.33
CA CYS A 208 12.65 24.85 13.01
C CYS A 208 14.16 24.76 12.84
N LEU A 209 14.81 25.90 13.08
CA LEU A 209 16.25 26.05 13.23
C LEU A 209 16.59 26.38 14.69
N TYR A 210 17.60 25.67 15.19
CA TYR A 210 18.20 25.93 16.48
C TYR A 210 19.51 26.70 16.30
N PHE A 211 19.50 27.96 16.71
CA PHE A 211 20.67 28.84 16.71
C PHE A 211 21.24 29.00 18.12
N THR A 212 22.55 29.23 18.19
CA THR A 212 23.21 29.66 19.41
C THR A 212 24.06 30.91 19.17
N ASP A 213 24.37 31.67 20.22
CA ASP A 213 25.49 32.61 20.17
C ASP A 213 26.85 31.90 20.25
N GLU A 214 27.91 32.71 20.31
CA GLU A 214 29.29 32.27 20.47
C GLU A 214 29.59 31.56 21.79
N ASP A 215 28.69 31.64 22.78
CA ASP A 215 28.79 30.98 24.08
C ASP A 215 27.87 29.74 24.19
N ASP A 216 27.36 29.22 23.07
CA ASP A 216 26.43 28.09 22.99
C ASP A 216 25.08 28.34 23.71
N ARG A 217 24.68 29.60 23.84
CA ARG A 217 23.40 29.98 24.44
C ARG A 217 22.30 29.95 23.38
N PRO A 218 21.18 29.23 23.62
CA PRO A 218 20.08 29.16 22.66
C PRO A 218 19.39 30.51 22.45
N LEU A 219 19.09 30.80 21.18
CA LEU A 219 18.24 31.89 20.73
C LEU A 219 16.77 31.44 20.69
N GLN A 220 15.86 32.26 21.22
CA GLN A 220 14.42 32.07 21.08
C GLN A 220 13.74 33.38 20.64
N LEU A 221 12.63 33.25 19.94
CA LEU A 221 11.73 34.35 19.56
C LEU A 221 10.50 34.35 20.47
N ARG A 222 10.00 35.54 20.83
CA ARG A 222 8.79 35.67 21.63
C ARG A 222 7.56 35.79 20.73
N SER A 223 6.62 34.85 20.85
CA SER A 223 5.39 34.86 20.06
C SER A 223 4.40 35.92 20.56
N VAL A 224 3.75 36.64 19.64
CA VAL A 224 2.69 37.62 19.96
C VAL A 224 1.30 37.00 20.04
N TYR A 225 1.12 35.78 19.54
CA TYR A 225 -0.19 35.12 19.42
C TYR A 225 -0.32 33.85 20.28
N SER A 226 0.77 33.35 20.87
CA SER A 226 0.76 32.14 21.70
C SER A 226 1.11 32.42 23.17
N PRO A 227 0.12 32.78 24.02
CA PRO A 227 0.35 32.96 25.45
C PRO A 227 0.81 31.69 26.16
N ALA A 228 0.38 30.52 25.68
CA ALA A 228 0.73 29.22 26.24
C ALA A 228 2.17 28.81 25.90
N HIS A 229 2.67 29.20 24.71
CA HIS A 229 4.03 28.89 24.24
C HIS A 229 4.76 30.19 23.85
N PRO A 230 5.11 31.03 24.84
CA PRO A 230 5.54 32.39 24.60
C PRO A 230 6.92 32.49 23.95
N TRP A 231 7.77 31.47 24.05
CA TRP A 231 9.12 31.46 23.48
C TRP A 231 9.33 30.26 22.56
N GLN A 232 9.71 30.52 21.31
CA GLN A 232 9.72 29.55 20.22
C GLN A 232 11.09 29.52 19.52
N LEU A 233 11.40 28.36 18.92
CA LEU A 233 12.52 28.26 18.00
C LEU A 233 12.18 29.02 16.72
N VAL A 234 13.18 29.45 15.97
CA VAL A 234 12.95 30.05 14.64
C VAL A 234 12.36 28.99 13.72
N GLY A 235 11.15 29.18 13.20
CA GLY A 235 10.49 28.23 12.33
C GLY A 235 9.00 28.07 12.57
N GLY A 236 8.31 27.60 11.53
CA GLY A 236 6.85 27.53 11.50
C GLY A 236 6.32 26.27 10.82
N THR A 237 5.08 26.38 10.37
CA THR A 237 4.31 25.28 9.79
C THR A 237 4.74 25.02 8.34
N MET A 238 4.76 23.75 7.95
CA MET A 238 5.14 23.34 6.60
C MET A 238 4.03 23.64 5.59
N ASP A 239 4.38 24.33 4.50
CA ASP A 239 3.46 24.57 3.40
C ASP A 239 3.30 23.34 2.49
N PRO A 240 2.19 23.23 1.74
CA PRO A 240 1.98 22.14 0.80
C PRO A 240 3.13 22.00 -0.21
N GLY A 241 3.77 20.83 -0.21
CA GLY A 241 4.85 20.49 -1.16
C GLY A 241 6.26 20.83 -0.68
N GLU A 242 6.42 21.45 0.49
CA GLU A 242 7.72 21.70 1.07
C GLU A 242 8.33 20.44 1.72
N ARG A 243 9.66 20.40 1.73
CA ARG A 243 10.43 19.49 2.59
C ARG A 243 10.73 20.21 3.92
N PRO A 244 10.91 19.50 5.04
CA PRO A 244 11.16 20.14 6.34
C PRO A 244 12.33 21.14 6.35
N TRP A 245 13.41 20.85 5.62
CA TRP A 245 14.53 21.80 5.51
C TRP A 245 14.16 23.08 4.74
N GLN A 246 13.32 22.98 3.71
CA GLN A 246 12.87 24.14 2.94
C GLN A 246 12.00 25.04 3.79
N THR A 247 11.07 24.45 4.55
CA THR A 247 10.24 25.16 5.54
C THR A 247 11.11 25.88 6.55
N ALA A 248 12.05 25.18 7.20
CA ALA A 248 12.91 25.79 8.20
C ALA A 248 13.71 26.99 7.65
N VAL A 249 14.23 26.89 6.43
CA VAL A 249 14.96 27.98 5.77
C VAL A 249 14.05 29.15 5.37
N ARG A 250 12.85 28.87 4.83
CA ARG A 250 11.86 29.90 4.48
C ARG A 250 11.43 30.67 5.72
N GLU A 251 10.96 29.96 6.73
CA GLU A 251 10.47 30.53 7.98
C GLU A 251 11.57 31.36 8.67
N CYS A 252 12.82 30.90 8.65
CA CYS A 252 13.92 31.70 9.20
C CYS A 252 14.14 33.01 8.45
N ALA A 253 14.03 33.01 7.12
CA ALA A 253 14.12 34.24 6.35
C ALA A 253 12.94 35.18 6.64
N GLU A 254 11.73 34.64 6.78
CA GLU A 254 10.49 35.40 7.04
C GLU A 254 10.46 35.97 8.47
N GLU A 255 10.79 35.16 9.48
CA GLU A 255 10.71 35.54 10.90
C GLU A 255 11.89 36.37 11.39
N THR A 256 13.07 36.27 10.77
CA THR A 256 14.31 36.87 11.31
C THR A 256 15.14 37.65 10.30
N GLY A 257 14.88 37.50 9.00
CA GLY A 257 15.74 38.01 7.92
C GLY A 257 17.07 37.27 7.77
N LEU A 258 17.36 36.24 8.57
CA LEU A 258 18.60 35.47 8.47
C LEU A 258 18.55 34.50 7.28
N THR A 259 19.71 34.25 6.67
CA THR A 259 19.87 33.24 5.63
C THR A 259 20.76 32.11 6.13
N VAL A 260 20.21 30.90 6.14
CA VAL A 260 20.98 29.69 6.48
C VAL A 260 21.54 29.06 5.22
N THR A 261 22.82 28.69 5.26
CA THR A 261 23.53 28.05 4.14
C THR A 261 24.13 26.72 4.58
N GLY A 262 24.27 25.79 3.63
CA GLY A 262 24.85 24.47 3.87
C GLY A 262 23.82 23.34 3.96
N PRO A 263 24.30 22.09 4.14
CA PRO A 263 23.43 20.92 4.20
C PRO A 263 22.66 20.86 5.53
N PRO A 264 21.42 20.33 5.55
CA PRO A 264 20.65 20.14 6.77
C PRO A 264 21.37 19.18 7.73
N ARG A 265 21.46 19.57 9.00
CA ARG A 265 21.86 18.69 10.11
C ARG A 265 20.72 18.59 11.11
N LEU A 266 20.09 17.42 11.19
CA LEU A 266 18.97 17.16 12.10
C LEU A 266 19.47 17.07 13.55
N LEU A 267 18.84 17.82 14.45
CA LEU A 267 19.08 17.77 15.89
C LEU A 267 17.98 17.00 16.63
N ALA A 268 16.72 17.19 16.25
CA ALA A 268 15.62 16.45 16.87
C ALA A 268 14.46 16.20 15.90
N THR A 269 13.78 15.07 16.09
CA THR A 269 12.40 14.88 15.62
C THR A 269 11.47 15.05 16.82
N VAL A 270 10.41 15.83 16.64
CA VAL A 270 9.39 16.11 17.64
C VAL A 270 8.10 15.42 17.24
N TYR A 271 7.44 14.77 18.18
CA TYR A 271 6.11 14.20 18.01
C TYR A 271 5.20 14.63 19.17
N GLY A 272 3.95 14.95 18.86
CA GLY A 272 2.93 15.28 19.84
C GLY A 272 1.60 14.65 19.47
N LEU A 273 0.90 14.10 20.46
CA LEU A 273 -0.46 13.60 20.30
C LEU A 273 -1.47 14.75 20.21
N PRO A 274 -2.61 14.54 19.49
CA PRO A 274 -3.70 15.51 19.44
C PRO A 274 -4.29 15.76 20.84
N GLY A 275 -4.94 16.91 21.00
CA GLY A 275 -5.58 17.34 22.24
C GLY A 275 -6.88 18.09 21.95
N ASP A 276 -7.52 18.63 23.00
CA ASP A 276 -8.86 19.21 22.88
C ASP A 276 -8.90 20.42 21.94
N GLU A 277 -7.84 21.23 21.95
CA GLU A 277 -7.72 22.43 21.12
C GLU A 277 -7.13 22.13 19.73
N TRP A 278 -6.52 20.95 19.52
CA TRP A 278 -5.85 20.60 18.27
C TRP A 278 -6.10 19.15 17.84
N PRO A 279 -6.85 18.92 16.75
CA PRO A 279 -7.39 17.60 16.40
C PRO A 279 -6.37 16.66 15.72
N TYR A 280 -5.19 17.16 15.35
CA TYR A 280 -4.19 16.39 14.62
C TYR A 280 -2.95 16.12 15.48
N SER A 281 -2.23 15.04 15.20
CA SER A 281 -0.89 14.88 15.75
C SER A 281 0.02 15.97 15.20
N THR A 282 1.10 16.31 15.91
CA THR A 282 2.10 17.25 15.39
C THR A 282 3.44 16.54 15.21
N ILE A 283 4.06 16.73 14.04
CA ILE A 283 5.38 16.19 13.72
C ILE A 283 6.32 17.34 13.36
N GLY A 284 7.50 17.36 13.96
CA GLY A 284 8.47 18.44 13.79
C GLY A 284 9.88 17.95 13.48
N CYS A 285 10.61 18.69 12.66
CA CYS A 285 12.06 18.54 12.53
C CYS A 285 12.77 19.79 13.04
N VAL A 286 13.75 19.62 13.92
CA VAL A 286 14.62 20.72 14.38
C VAL A 286 16.01 20.52 13.80
N PHE A 287 16.48 21.49 13.04
CA PHE A 287 17.79 21.48 12.40
C PHE A 287 18.78 22.41 13.10
N ASP A 288 20.07 22.14 12.91
CA ASP A 288 21.16 23.01 13.32
C ASP A 288 21.18 24.26 12.44
N GLY A 289 20.86 25.44 13.03
CA GLY A 289 20.97 26.73 12.36
C GLY A 289 22.37 27.34 12.40
N GLY A 290 23.26 26.78 13.22
CA GLY A 290 24.63 27.27 13.40
C GLY A 290 24.79 28.21 14.58
N ARG A 291 26.00 28.78 14.65
CA ARG A 291 26.43 29.74 15.67
C ARG A 291 26.38 31.14 15.05
N LEU A 292 25.64 32.05 15.68
CA LEU A 292 25.50 33.45 15.24
C LEU A 292 26.49 34.34 15.98
N SER A 293 27.14 35.23 15.23
CA SER A 293 27.93 36.31 15.80
C SER A 293 27.04 37.39 16.43
N PRO A 294 27.55 38.22 17.36
CA PRO A 294 26.81 39.34 17.92
C PRO A 294 26.20 40.26 16.85
N ALA A 295 26.95 40.55 15.78
CA ALA A 295 26.48 41.37 14.67
C ALA A 295 25.31 40.75 13.90
N GLN A 296 25.26 39.41 13.78
CA GLN A 296 24.13 38.72 13.16
C GLN A 296 22.90 38.76 14.07
N ILE A 297 23.08 38.61 15.38
CA ILE A 297 21.98 38.67 16.36
C ILE A 297 21.38 40.09 16.38
N ASP A 298 22.23 41.12 16.44
CA ASP A 298 21.80 42.53 16.40
C ASP A 298 21.11 42.91 15.08
N GLY A 299 21.40 42.18 14.00
CA GLY A 299 20.83 42.38 12.67
C GLY A 299 19.51 41.64 12.42
N ILE A 300 19.00 40.87 13.38
CA ILE A 300 17.72 40.16 13.26
C ILE A 300 16.58 41.17 13.10
N VAL A 301 15.75 40.97 12.08
CA VAL A 301 14.54 41.76 11.84
C VAL A 301 13.35 40.82 12.01
N LEU A 302 12.58 41.04 13.08
CA LEU A 302 11.42 40.20 13.40
C LEU A 302 10.21 40.53 12.53
N ASN A 303 9.46 39.50 12.12
CA ASN A 303 8.11 39.67 11.60
C ASN A 303 7.17 40.10 12.76
N PRO A 304 6.67 41.35 12.80
CA PRO A 304 5.89 41.85 13.93
C PRO A 304 4.50 41.20 14.06
N GLU A 305 4.02 40.52 13.02
CA GLU A 305 2.75 39.77 13.08
C GLU A 305 2.88 38.47 13.91
N GLU A 306 4.11 37.98 14.08
CA GLU A 306 4.39 36.71 14.74
C GLU A 306 5.24 36.86 15.99
N HIS A 307 6.25 37.74 15.95
CA HIS A 307 7.27 37.86 16.98
C HIS A 307 7.62 39.32 17.28
N ASP A 308 7.74 39.66 18.57
CA ASP A 308 8.06 41.01 19.03
C ASP A 308 9.34 41.14 19.85
N GLU A 309 10.00 40.02 20.17
CA GLU A 309 11.25 40.01 20.93
C GLU A 309 12.14 38.82 20.53
N VAL A 310 13.45 39.06 20.49
CA VAL A 310 14.49 38.02 20.37
C VAL A 310 15.35 38.04 21.63
N ARG A 311 15.65 36.85 22.17
CA ARG A 311 16.56 36.71 23.32
C ARG A 311 17.52 35.56 23.11
N VAL A 312 18.73 35.77 23.63
CA VAL A 312 19.77 34.73 23.74
C VAL A 312 20.18 34.63 25.19
N LEU A 313 19.90 33.48 25.81
CA LEU A 313 20.10 33.28 27.25
C LEU A 313 20.78 31.94 27.53
N PRO A 314 21.56 31.83 28.63
CA PRO A 314 22.04 30.53 29.09
C PRO A 314 20.88 29.55 29.24
N LEU A 315 21.07 28.29 28.83
CA LEU A 315 20.00 27.28 28.81
C LEU A 315 19.16 27.26 30.10
N PRO A 316 19.72 27.22 31.33
CA PRO A 316 18.92 27.17 32.56
C PRO A 316 18.00 28.38 32.78
N ALA A 317 18.32 29.55 32.23
CA ALA A 317 17.49 30.75 32.39
C ALA A 317 16.15 30.63 31.67
N TRP A 318 16.07 29.81 30.63
CA TRP A 318 14.83 29.57 29.89
C TRP A 318 13.77 28.85 30.70
N GLN A 319 14.15 28.06 31.71
CA GLN A 319 13.21 27.30 32.54
C GLN A 319 12.17 28.19 33.23
N ALA A 320 12.52 29.44 33.54
CA ALA A 320 11.62 30.40 34.18
C ALA A 320 10.71 31.15 33.19
N LEU A 321 10.97 31.05 31.87
CA LEU A 321 10.32 31.85 30.84
C LEU A 321 9.39 31.06 29.93
N MET A 322 9.48 29.72 29.93
CA MET A 322 8.66 28.85 29.08
C MET A 322 8.06 27.70 29.90
N PRO A 323 6.95 27.09 29.42
CA PRO A 323 6.38 25.92 30.04
C PRO A 323 7.41 24.79 30.21
N PRO A 324 7.26 23.92 31.23
CA PRO A 324 8.18 22.80 31.46
C PRO A 324 8.41 21.91 30.23
N ARG A 325 7.38 21.71 29.40
CA ARG A 325 7.45 20.89 28.18
C ARG A 325 8.33 21.53 27.10
N ASP A 326 8.17 22.83 26.88
CA ASP A 326 8.98 23.58 25.91
C ASP A 326 10.44 23.64 26.35
N PHE A 327 10.67 23.81 27.66
CA PHE A 327 12.01 23.77 28.23
C PHE A 327 12.67 22.39 28.08
N ALA A 328 11.92 21.31 28.28
CA ALA A 328 12.41 19.95 28.07
C ALA A 328 12.78 19.71 26.59
N ARG A 329 11.97 20.20 25.64
CA ARG A 329 12.27 20.16 24.21
C ARG A 329 13.55 20.92 23.90
N LEU A 330 13.66 22.17 24.38
CA LEU A 330 14.83 23.02 24.16
C LEU A 330 16.11 22.37 24.70
N SER A 331 16.05 21.84 25.91
CA SER A 331 17.17 21.14 26.55
C SER A 331 17.59 19.89 25.79
N THR A 332 16.62 19.15 25.24
CA THR A 332 16.88 17.95 24.42
C THR A 332 17.59 18.31 23.12
N VAL A 333 17.17 19.37 22.44
CA VAL A 333 17.82 19.88 21.21
C VAL A 333 19.24 20.36 21.51
N ALA A 334 19.43 21.11 22.60
CA ALA A 334 20.76 21.57 23.02
C ALA A 334 21.71 20.39 23.29
N GLN A 335 21.24 19.35 23.98
CA GLN A 335 22.01 18.13 24.23
C GLN A 335 22.33 17.37 22.93
N ALA A 336 21.38 17.30 21.99
CA ALA A 336 21.60 16.66 20.70
C ALA A 336 22.69 17.35 19.89
N ARG A 337 22.71 18.69 19.90
CA ARG A 337 23.78 19.49 19.28
C ARG A 337 25.14 19.18 19.91
N HIS A 338 25.21 19.23 21.24
CA HIS A 338 26.45 19.01 21.99
C HIS A 338 27.03 17.61 21.78
N THR A 339 26.17 16.59 21.77
CA THR A 339 26.59 15.18 21.62
C THR A 339 26.74 14.74 20.16
N GLY A 340 26.20 15.50 19.22
CA GLY A 340 26.16 15.14 17.81
C GLY A 340 25.19 14.00 17.46
N ARG A 341 24.34 13.57 18.40
CA ARG A 341 23.34 12.52 18.18
C ARG A 341 21.94 13.13 18.16
N ALA A 342 21.24 12.95 17.05
CA ALA A 342 19.87 13.42 16.92
C ALA A 342 18.96 12.77 17.98
N ALA A 343 18.05 13.57 18.54
CA ALA A 343 17.11 13.15 19.56
C ALA A 343 15.72 12.88 18.98
N TYR A 344 14.95 12.08 19.71
CA TYR A 344 13.52 11.91 19.53
C TYR A 344 12.83 12.47 20.77
N PHE A 345 11.87 13.38 20.57
CA PHE A 345 11.13 14.05 21.64
C PHE A 345 9.62 13.88 21.39
N ASP A 346 8.95 13.04 22.16
CA ASP A 346 7.58 12.57 21.89
C ASP A 346 6.56 12.94 22.97
N THR A 347 6.97 13.73 23.96
CA THR A 347 6.11 14.19 25.05
C THR A 347 5.66 15.63 24.84
N TRP A 348 5.47 16.05 23.58
CA TRP A 348 4.94 17.37 23.22
C TRP A 348 3.45 17.31 22.87
N ASP A 349 2.69 16.63 23.72
CA ASP A 349 1.25 16.44 23.52
C ASP A 349 0.48 17.75 23.74
N TRP A 350 -0.58 17.94 22.96
CA TRP A 350 -1.57 18.98 23.22
C TRP A 350 -2.37 18.63 24.48
N GLU A 351 -2.83 19.64 25.21
CA GLU A 351 -3.56 19.41 26.46
C GLU A 351 -4.92 18.74 26.19
N THR A 352 -5.25 17.76 27.03
CA THR A 352 -6.58 17.15 27.11
C THR A 352 -7.15 17.48 28.49
N THR A 353 -8.29 18.16 28.53
CA THR A 353 -9.04 18.41 29.75
C THR A 353 -9.57 17.08 30.25
N LYS A 354 -9.01 16.57 31.35
CA LYS A 354 -9.59 15.44 32.08
C LYS A 354 -10.65 15.90 33.06
#